data_AF-A0A7X7U2F2-F1
#
_entry.id   AF-A0A7X7U2F2-F1
#
_cell.length_a   1.000
_cell.length_b   1.000
_cell.length_c   1.000
_cell.angle_alpha   90.00
_cell.angle_beta   90.00
_cell.angle_gamma   90.00
#
_symmetry.space_group_name_H-M   'P 1'
#
loop_
_entity.id
_entity.type
_entity.pdbx_description
1 polymer ?
#
loop_
_entity_poly.entity_id
_entity_poly.type
_entity_poly.pdbx_seq_one_letter_code
_entity_poly.pdbx_strand_id
1 'polypeptide(L)'
;MDLLSLIPDNIAEVLTGILRFTELRRRLLHANIHGVDVPGFVPQDVPVREFAEVLNDALAEHLRNRRLLFRDTANITFGPNSSTRIRPVVDEHAFALLRKNRDEYMELQVSKLLENALNRKVAMELLTQKCGVCPSTLEWNVDMTLAGDSPVESSSTHFDKAE
;
A
#
# COMPACT_ATOMS: atom_id res chain seq x y z
N MET A 1 -1.10 -18.92 29.33
CA MET A 1 -1.20 -18.16 28.07
C MET A 1 -1.35 -16.70 28.46
N ASP A 2 -0.30 -15.91 28.31
CA ASP A 2 -0.31 -14.50 28.68
C ASP A 2 -1.02 -13.71 27.58
N LEU A 3 -2.31 -13.44 27.77
CA LEU A 3 -3.19 -12.75 26.80
C LEU A 3 -2.69 -11.34 26.44
N LEU A 4 -1.74 -10.80 27.21
CA LEU A 4 -1.11 -9.50 26.97
C LEU A 4 -0.06 -9.54 25.83
N SER A 5 0.47 -10.71 25.46
CA SER A 5 1.38 -10.84 24.31
C SER A 5 0.67 -10.78 22.96
N LEU A 6 -0.67 -10.87 22.96
CA LEU A 6 -1.53 -10.78 21.78
C LEU A 6 -1.95 -9.34 21.44
N ILE A 7 -1.66 -8.36 22.29
CA ILE A 7 -1.88 -6.96 21.94
C ILE A 7 -0.71 -6.53 21.06
N PRO A 8 -0.93 -6.23 19.76
CA PRO A 8 0.12 -5.67 18.92
C PRO A 8 0.68 -4.43 19.62
N ASP A 9 2.00 -4.33 19.75
CA ASP A 9 2.62 -3.09 20.19
C ASP A 9 2.16 -1.97 19.24
N ASN A 10 1.54 -0.91 19.79
CA ASN A 10 0.98 0.20 19.00
C ASN A 10 2.01 0.77 17.99
N ILE A 11 3.30 0.77 18.35
CA ILE A 11 4.37 1.23 17.46
C ILE A 11 4.58 0.23 16.32
N ALA A 12 4.60 -1.08 16.62
CA ALA A 12 4.74 -2.12 15.61
C ALA A 12 3.56 -2.12 14.63
N GLU A 13 2.34 -1.85 15.10
CA GLU A 13 1.16 -1.74 14.25
C GLU A 13 1.24 -0.55 13.28
N VAL A 14 1.63 0.63 13.77
CA VAL A 14 1.84 1.83 12.91
C VAL A 14 2.92 1.55 11.86
N LEU A 15 4.07 1.01 12.27
CA LEU A 15 5.18 0.72 11.36
C LEU A 15 4.81 -0.34 10.32
N THR A 16 4.05 -1.36 10.72
CA THR A 16 3.51 -2.37 9.80
C THR A 16 2.54 -1.74 8.79
N GLY A 17 1.69 -0.81 9.23
CA GLY A 17 0.82 -0.03 8.36
C GLY A 17 1.59 0.77 7.30
N ILE A 18 2.65 1.49 7.72
CA ILE A 18 3.53 2.24 6.80
C ILE A 18 4.21 1.31 5.81
N LEU A 19 4.69 0.15 6.27
CA LEU A 19 5.33 -0.84 5.41
C LEU A 19 4.36 -1.40 4.35
N ARG A 20 3.10 -1.65 4.71
CA ARG A 20 2.07 -2.10 3.74
C ARG A 20 1.70 -0.99 2.75
N PHE A 21 1.51 0.23 3.25
CA PHE A 21 1.23 1.41 2.43
C PHE A 21 2.32 1.66 1.38
N THR A 22 3.59 1.62 1.80
CA THR A 22 4.74 1.86 0.92
C THR A 22 4.94 0.75 -0.12
N GLU A 23 4.56 -0.48 0.18
CA GLU A 23 4.59 -1.56 -0.81
C GLU A 23 3.51 -1.41 -1.88
N LEU A 24 2.29 -1.06 -1.49
CA LEU A 24 1.22 -0.76 -2.45
C LEU A 24 1.63 0.41 -3.35
N ARG A 25 2.14 1.50 -2.75
CA ARG A 25 2.64 2.67 -3.50
C ARG A 25 3.74 2.29 -4.49
N ARG A 26 4.69 1.44 -4.08
CA ARG A 26 5.76 0.95 -4.96
C ARG A 26 5.21 0.25 -6.20
N ARG A 27 4.20 -0.61 -6.03
CA ARG A 27 3.56 -1.33 -7.16
C ARG A 27 2.86 -0.36 -8.12
N LEU A 28 2.12 0.61 -7.59
CA LEU A 28 1.45 1.64 -8.41
C LEU A 28 2.45 2.50 -9.17
N LEU A 29 3.50 3.00 -8.51
CA LEU A 29 4.51 3.81 -9.17
C LEU A 29 5.27 3.03 -10.25
N HIS A 30 5.52 1.75 -10.03
CA HIS A 30 6.07 0.88 -11.08
C HIS A 30 5.09 0.74 -12.25
N ALA A 31 3.80 0.50 -11.98
CA ALA A 31 2.77 0.46 -13.02
C ALA A 31 2.66 1.79 -13.80
N ASN A 32 2.78 2.94 -13.12
CA ASN A 32 2.81 4.26 -13.75
C ASN A 32 3.97 4.44 -14.73
N ILE A 33 5.14 3.91 -14.39
CA ILE A 33 6.33 3.98 -15.24
C ILE A 33 6.16 3.10 -16.48
N HIS A 34 5.63 1.89 -16.34
CA HIS A 34 5.41 0.97 -17.47
C HIS A 34 4.19 1.34 -18.33
N GLY A 35 3.19 1.98 -17.73
CA GLY A 35 1.95 2.38 -18.41
C GLY A 35 2.08 3.62 -19.29
N VAL A 36 3.22 4.31 -19.27
CA VAL A 36 3.44 5.61 -19.94
C VAL A 36 3.16 5.59 -21.45
N ASP A 37 3.37 4.44 -22.11
CA ASP A 37 3.14 4.24 -23.55
C ASP A 37 1.75 3.72 -23.89
N VAL A 38 0.96 3.35 -22.87
CA VAL A 38 -0.37 2.78 -23.06
C VAL A 38 -1.34 3.93 -23.39
N PRO A 39 -2.01 3.92 -24.56
CA PRO A 39 -2.97 4.94 -24.91
C PRO A 39 -4.11 5.02 -23.88
N GLY A 40 -4.41 6.23 -23.42
CA GLY A 40 -5.44 6.45 -22.41
C GLY A 40 -5.04 6.07 -20.98
N PHE A 41 -3.76 5.78 -20.72
CA PHE A 41 -3.27 5.51 -19.38
C PHE A 41 -3.51 6.70 -18.43
N VAL A 42 -3.98 6.38 -17.22
CA VAL A 42 -4.21 7.36 -16.15
C VAL A 42 -3.33 6.96 -14.95
N PRO A 43 -2.32 7.77 -14.60
CA PRO A 43 -1.46 7.48 -13.47
C PRO A 43 -2.24 7.58 -12.16
N GLN A 44 -1.91 6.68 -11.23
CA GLN A 44 -2.54 6.62 -9.92
C GLN A 44 -1.47 6.66 -8.82
N ASP A 45 -1.84 7.13 -7.64
CA ASP A 45 -1.03 7.02 -6.43
C ASP A 45 -1.91 6.51 -5.29
N VAL A 46 -1.27 6.09 -4.20
CA VAL A 46 -1.98 5.92 -2.94
C VAL A 46 -2.34 7.31 -2.37
N PRO A 47 -3.41 7.43 -1.56
CA PRO A 47 -3.81 8.71 -0.98
C PRO A 47 -2.88 9.11 0.19
N VAL A 48 -1.65 9.57 -0.13
CA VAL A 48 -0.58 9.88 0.84
C VAL A 48 -1.04 10.83 1.93
N ARG A 49 -1.72 11.91 1.56
CA ARG A 49 -2.18 12.93 2.51
C ARG A 49 -3.21 12.36 3.48
N GLU A 50 -4.20 11.65 2.96
CA GLU A 50 -5.26 11.01 3.74
C GLU A 50 -4.67 9.97 4.71
N PHE A 51 -3.70 9.16 4.24
CA PHE A 51 -3.02 8.21 5.11
C PHE A 51 -2.22 8.90 6.22
N ALA A 52 -1.50 9.98 5.90
CA ALA A 52 -0.77 10.75 6.91
C ALA A 52 -1.70 11.38 7.96
N GLU A 53 -2.86 11.89 7.53
CA GLU A 53 -3.90 12.41 8.43
C GLU A 53 -4.44 11.31 9.36
N VAL A 54 -4.78 10.14 8.82
CA VAL A 54 -5.23 8.99 9.62
C VAL A 54 -4.18 8.56 10.65
N LEU A 55 -2.90 8.50 10.27
CA LEU A 55 -1.82 8.17 11.20
C LEU A 55 -1.66 9.23 12.30
N ASN A 56 -1.69 10.52 11.93
CA ASN A 56 -1.56 11.61 12.89
C ASN A 56 -2.71 11.63 13.89
N ASP A 57 -3.94 11.41 13.43
CA ASP A 57 -5.11 11.33 14.30
C ASP A 57 -5.03 10.13 15.25
N ALA A 58 -4.61 8.97 14.75
CA ALA A 58 -4.41 7.76 15.56
C ALA A 58 -3.32 7.97 16.62
N LEU A 59 -2.22 8.63 16.27
CA LEU A 59 -1.14 8.97 17.21
C LEU A 59 -1.59 10.00 18.24
N ALA A 60 -2.30 11.05 17.84
CA ALA A 60 -2.85 12.05 18.76
C ALA A 60 -3.87 11.45 19.74
N GLU A 61 -4.65 10.46 19.29
CA GLU A 61 -5.53 9.68 20.14
C GLU A 61 -4.74 8.79 21.11
N HIS A 62 -3.69 8.12 20.64
CA HIS A 62 -2.83 7.30 21.47
C HIS A 62 -2.12 8.10 22.56
N LEU A 63 -1.61 9.30 22.24
CA LEU A 63 -0.94 10.17 23.21
C LEU A 63 -1.88 10.61 24.34
N ARG A 64 -3.17 10.82 24.03
CA ARG A 64 -4.17 11.28 25.02
C ARG A 64 -4.81 10.14 25.79
N ASN A 65 -5.19 9.06 25.10
CA ASN A 65 -6.07 8.01 25.62
C ASN A 65 -5.43 6.63 25.64
N ARG A 66 -4.13 6.51 25.31
CA ARG A 66 -3.34 5.25 25.29
C ARG A 66 -3.93 4.15 24.42
N ARG A 67 -4.74 4.52 23.43
CA ARG A 67 -5.35 3.62 22.45
C ARG A 67 -5.01 4.07 21.04
N LEU A 68 -4.62 3.13 20.19
CA LEU A 68 -4.39 3.39 18.78
C LEU A 68 -5.70 3.10 18.02
N LEU A 69 -6.26 4.12 17.37
CA LEU A 69 -7.51 3.99 16.62
C LEU A 69 -7.35 4.57 15.23
N PHE A 70 -7.32 3.69 14.23
CA PHE A 70 -7.41 4.09 12.84
C PHE A 70 -8.87 4.31 12.46
N ARG A 71 -9.14 5.39 11.72
CA ARG A 71 -10.48 5.74 11.26
C ARG A 71 -10.56 5.53 9.76
N ASP A 72 -11.68 4.99 9.33
CA ASP A 72 -12.00 4.90 7.92
C ASP A 72 -12.14 6.28 7.30
N THR A 73 -11.78 6.37 6.03
CA THR A 73 -11.87 7.55 5.19
C THR A 73 -12.42 7.17 3.82
N ALA A 74 -12.51 8.12 2.88
CA ALA A 74 -13.10 7.88 1.56
C ALA A 74 -12.32 6.87 0.70
N ASN A 75 -11.02 6.73 0.93
CA ASN A 75 -10.13 5.84 0.18
C ASN A 75 -9.41 4.81 1.06
N ILE A 76 -9.56 4.86 2.38
CA ILE A 76 -8.86 3.95 3.30
C ILE A 76 -9.87 3.33 4.26
N THR A 77 -9.87 2.00 4.32
CA THR A 77 -10.75 1.24 5.20
C THR A 77 -9.93 0.25 6.01
N PHE A 78 -10.18 0.21 7.32
CA PHE A 78 -9.51 -0.65 8.28
C PHE A 78 -10.48 -1.76 8.70
N GLY A 79 -10.05 -3.00 8.50
CA GLY A 79 -10.85 -4.19 8.81
C GLY A 79 -10.28 -4.99 9.98
N PRO A 80 -10.94 -6.10 10.34
CA PRO A 80 -10.47 -7.01 11.39
C PRO A 80 -9.06 -7.55 11.07
N ASN A 81 -8.35 -7.99 12.11
CA ASN A 81 -6.98 -8.54 12.03
C ASN A 81 -5.97 -7.57 11.40
N SER A 82 -6.11 -6.27 11.70
CA SER A 82 -5.30 -5.19 11.12
C SER A 82 -5.30 -5.21 9.59
N SER A 83 -6.38 -5.68 8.94
CA SER A 83 -6.49 -5.59 7.48
C SER A 83 -6.71 -4.13 7.07
N THR A 84 -6.15 -3.74 5.93
CA THR A 84 -6.29 -2.38 5.42
C THR A 84 -6.49 -2.45 3.92
N ARG A 85 -7.61 -1.89 3.46
CA ARG A 85 -7.90 -1.71 2.04
C ARG A 85 -7.72 -0.24 1.70
N ILE A 86 -6.80 0.02 0.78
CA ILE A 86 -6.49 1.36 0.26
C ILE A 86 -6.92 1.39 -1.20
N ARG A 87 -7.79 2.32 -1.55
CA ARG A 87 -8.20 2.59 -2.91
C ARG A 87 -7.22 3.60 -3.54
N PRO A 88 -6.54 3.24 -4.64
CA PRO A 88 -5.73 4.20 -5.39
C PRO A 88 -6.60 5.36 -5.89
N VAL A 89 -5.99 6.53 -5.99
CA VAL A 89 -6.62 7.74 -6.49
C VAL A 89 -5.86 8.22 -7.73
N VAL A 90 -6.57 8.90 -8.63
CA VAL A 90 -5.94 9.52 -9.80
C VAL A 90 -4.94 10.56 -9.32
N ASP A 91 -3.73 10.51 -9.87
CA ASP A 91 -2.73 11.54 -9.65
C ASP A 91 -2.87 12.61 -10.72
N GLU A 92 -3.74 13.60 -10.46
CA GLU A 92 -4.03 14.69 -11.39
C GLU A 92 -2.78 15.46 -11.82
N HIS A 93 -1.81 15.62 -10.91
CA HIS A 93 -0.56 16.32 -11.23
C HIS A 93 0.29 15.50 -12.20
N ALA A 94 0.50 14.22 -11.93
CA ALA A 94 1.22 13.35 -12.84
C ALA A 94 0.46 13.17 -14.17
N PHE A 95 -0.86 13.11 -14.16
CA PHE A 95 -1.67 13.01 -15.38
C PHE A 95 -1.51 14.26 -16.25
N ALA A 96 -1.53 15.45 -15.63
CA ALA A 96 -1.28 16.70 -16.33
C ALA A 96 0.14 16.76 -16.92
N LEU A 97 1.15 16.31 -16.18
CA LEU A 97 2.54 16.23 -16.67
C LEU A 97 2.68 15.25 -17.82
N LEU A 98 2.11 14.04 -17.73
CA LEU A 98 2.18 13.02 -18.78
C LEU A 98 1.72 13.55 -20.14
N ARG A 99 0.69 14.41 -20.13
CA ARG A 99 0.14 15.04 -21.36
C ARG A 99 0.98 16.18 -21.90
N LYS A 100 1.81 16.81 -21.07
CA LYS A 100 2.55 18.03 -21.39
C LYS A 100 4.03 17.76 -21.67
N ASN A 101 4.68 17.04 -20.76
CA ASN A 101 6.10 16.72 -20.81
C ASN A 101 6.34 15.34 -20.17
N ARG A 102 6.67 14.37 -21.01
CA ARG A 102 6.89 12.99 -20.60
C ARG A 102 8.17 12.82 -19.77
N ASP A 103 9.21 13.59 -20.03
CA ASP A 103 10.47 13.50 -19.28
C ASP A 103 10.25 13.99 -17.84
N GLU A 104 9.58 15.13 -17.66
CA GLU A 104 9.19 15.63 -16.33
C GLU A 104 8.26 14.66 -15.59
N TYR A 105 7.34 13.99 -16.31
CA TYR A 105 6.52 12.93 -15.72
C TYR A 105 7.37 11.76 -15.22
N MET A 106 8.35 11.30 -16.01
CA MET A 106 9.23 10.19 -15.63
C MET A 106 10.10 10.57 -14.42
N GLU A 107 10.66 11.78 -14.42
CA GLU A 107 11.40 12.32 -13.27
C GLU A 107 10.52 12.34 -12.02
N LEU A 108 9.27 12.81 -12.13
CA LEU A 108 8.32 12.78 -11.01
C LEU A 108 8.09 11.36 -10.48
N GLN A 109 7.86 10.37 -11.35
CA GLN A 109 7.65 8.98 -10.90
C GLN A 109 8.89 8.42 -10.20
N VAL A 110 10.10 8.72 -10.69
CA VAL A 110 11.36 8.32 -10.06
C VAL A 110 11.54 9.00 -8.70
N SER A 111 11.27 10.31 -8.60
CA SER A 111 11.32 11.03 -7.33
C SER A 111 10.37 10.45 -6.29
N LYS A 112 9.13 10.12 -6.69
CA LYS A 112 8.15 9.46 -5.81
C LYS A 112 8.59 8.08 -5.36
N LEU A 113 9.24 7.30 -6.24
CA LEU A 113 9.80 6.01 -5.87
C LEU A 113 10.91 6.13 -4.83
N LEU A 114 11.80 7.11 -4.99
CA LEU A 114 12.88 7.38 -4.04
C LEU A 114 12.34 7.79 -2.67
N GLU A 115 11.37 8.72 -2.63
CA GLU A 115 10.67 9.11 -1.40
C GLU A 115 10.03 7.90 -0.71
N ASN A 116 9.30 7.09 -1.47
CA ASN A 116 8.63 5.90 -0.96
C ASN A 116 9.61 4.85 -0.43
N ALA A 117 10.75 4.65 -1.11
CA ALA A 117 11.80 3.74 -0.70
C ALA A 117 12.46 4.20 0.61
N LEU A 118 12.69 5.51 0.77
CA LEU A 118 13.22 6.08 2.01
C LEU A 118 12.24 5.88 3.18
N ASN A 119 10.96 6.19 2.98
CA ASN A 119 9.92 5.99 3.99
C ASN A 119 9.83 4.52 4.43
N ARG A 120 9.87 3.60 3.46
CA ARG A 120 9.89 2.15 3.72
C ARG A 120 11.12 1.74 4.53
N LYS A 121 12.31 2.21 4.14
CA LYS A 121 13.57 1.89 4.84
C LYS A 121 13.52 2.35 6.29
N VAL A 122 13.12 3.61 6.53
CA VAL A 122 13.00 4.14 7.90
C VAL A 122 12.02 3.32 8.73
N ALA A 123 10.86 2.98 8.19
CA ALA A 123 9.87 2.17 8.90
C ALA A 123 10.40 0.75 9.23
N MET A 124 11.14 0.14 8.30
CA MET A 124 11.76 -1.18 8.48
C MET A 124 12.82 -1.17 9.59
N GLU A 125 13.69 -0.16 9.59
CA GLU A 125 14.76 -0.02 10.60
C GLU A 125 14.15 0.22 11.99
N LEU A 126 13.14 1.09 12.09
CA LEU A 126 12.44 1.33 13.35
C LEU A 126 11.73 0.07 13.86
N LEU A 127 11.14 -0.72 12.97
CA LEU A 127 10.47 -1.97 13.35
C LEU A 127 11.48 -3.01 13.83
N THR A 128 12.61 -3.15 13.12
CA THR A 128 13.71 -4.03 13.51
C THR A 128 14.27 -3.67 14.88
N GLN A 129 14.54 -2.39 15.14
CA GLN A 129 15.01 -1.91 16.45
C GLN A 129 14.01 -2.20 17.56
N LYS A 130 12.71 -2.08 17.26
CA LYS A 130 11.65 -2.27 18.24
C LYS A 130 11.39 -3.75 18.56
N CYS A 131 11.46 -4.63 17.57
CA CYS A 131 11.14 -6.06 17.71
C CYS A 131 12.37 -6.95 17.91
N GLY A 132 13.60 -6.42 17.76
CA GLY A 132 14.85 -7.16 17.93
C GLY A 132 15.15 -8.20 16.83
N VAL A 133 14.26 -8.34 15.84
CA VAL A 133 14.39 -9.25 14.70
C VAL A 133 14.16 -8.46 13.42
N CYS A 134 15.06 -8.61 12.44
CA CYS A 134 14.89 -8.04 11.11
C CYS A 134 13.72 -8.77 10.43
N PRO A 135 12.63 -8.11 10.01
CA PRO A 135 11.55 -8.76 9.27
C PRO A 135 11.97 -9.00 7.81
N SER A 136 13.12 -9.66 7.59
CA SER A 136 13.56 -10.08 6.26
C SER A 136 12.70 -11.22 5.70
N THR A 137 11.79 -11.77 6.51
CA THR A 137 10.96 -12.92 6.15
C THR A 137 9.55 -12.81 6.73
N LEU A 138 8.96 -11.61 6.77
CA LEU A 138 7.50 -11.57 6.78
C LEU A 138 7.08 -11.89 5.35
N GLU A 139 6.87 -13.17 5.05
CA GLU A 139 6.11 -13.60 3.88
C GLU A 139 4.74 -12.91 3.96
N TRP A 140 4.64 -11.76 3.33
CA TRP A 140 3.39 -11.07 3.10
C TRP A 140 2.63 -11.90 2.07
N ASN A 141 2.02 -12.99 2.52
CA ASN A 141 0.86 -13.60 1.88
C ASN A 141 -0.27 -12.57 1.94
N VAL A 142 -0.12 -11.53 1.12
CA VAL A 142 -1.07 -10.44 0.99
C VAL A 142 -1.87 -10.76 -0.25
N ASP A 143 -2.99 -11.43 -0.01
CA ASP A 143 -4.16 -11.40 -0.89
C ASP A 143 -4.72 -9.96 -0.89
N MET A 144 -3.95 -9.03 -1.48
CA MET A 144 -4.47 -7.72 -1.91
C MET A 144 -4.99 -7.92 -3.32
N THR A 145 -6.20 -8.45 -3.42
CA THR A 145 -6.98 -8.31 -4.63
C THR A 145 -7.19 -6.82 -4.87
N LEU A 146 -6.63 -6.32 -5.98
CA LEU A 146 -7.10 -5.10 -6.59
C LEU A 146 -8.60 -5.32 -6.85
N ALA A 147 -9.46 -4.38 -6.45
CA ALA A 147 -10.87 -4.46 -6.80
C ALA A 147 -10.98 -4.29 -8.33
N GLY A 148 -10.93 -5.40 -9.07
CA GLY A 148 -10.89 -5.42 -10.53
C GLY A 148 -10.50 -6.78 -11.14
N ASP A 149 -9.77 -7.64 -10.44
CA ASP A 149 -9.37 -8.94 -11.00
C ASP A 149 -10.47 -9.99 -10.81
N SER A 150 -11.35 -10.10 -11.80
CA SER A 150 -12.21 -11.28 -11.95
C SER A 150 -11.35 -12.45 -12.44
N PRO A 151 -11.47 -13.66 -11.87
CA PRO A 151 -10.77 -14.83 -12.38
C PRO A 151 -11.37 -15.18 -13.75
N VAL A 152 -10.55 -15.12 -14.80
CA VAL A 152 -10.90 -15.72 -16.09
C VAL A 152 -10.94 -17.23 -15.87
N GLU A 153 -12.14 -17.80 -15.83
CA GLU A 153 -12.36 -19.23 -15.85
C GLU A 153 -11.76 -19.80 -17.15
N SER A 154 -10.62 -20.47 -17.03
CA SER A 154 -10.09 -21.34 -18.08
C SER A 154 -10.98 -22.58 -18.19
N SER A 155 -12.03 -22.48 -19.02
CA SER A 155 -12.81 -23.64 -19.46
C SER A 155 -11.93 -24.52 -20.35
N SER A 156 -11.40 -25.59 -19.76
CA SER A 156 -10.81 -26.72 -20.47
C SER A 156 -11.93 -27.55 -21.13
N THR A 157 -12.12 -27.39 -22.44
CA THR A 157 -12.91 -28.35 -23.23
C THR A 157 -12.16 -29.67 -23.33
N HIS A 158 -12.61 -30.62 -22.52
CA HIS A 158 -12.36 -32.05 -22.62
C HIS A 158 -12.93 -32.53 -23.96
N PHE A 159 -12.08 -32.95 -24.90
CA PHE A 159 -12.51 -33.68 -26.09
C PHE A 159 -12.48 -35.18 -25.74
N ASP A 160 -13.67 -35.73 -25.49
CA ASP A 160 -13.87 -37.16 -25.41
C ASP A 160 -13.67 -37.82 -26.79
N LYS A 161 -12.92 -38.91 -26.79
CA LYS A 161 -12.91 -39.92 -27.85
C LYS A 161 -14.19 -40.75 -27.74
N ALA A 162 -14.90 -40.94 -28.85
CA ALA A 162 -15.74 -42.10 -29.07
C ALA A 162 -15.79 -42.45 -30.57
N GLU A 163 -15.48 -43.74 -30.82
CA GLU A 163 -15.68 -44.60 -32.01
C GLU A 163 -15.01 -44.26 -33.36
#